data_AF-A0A947BU25-F1
#
_entry.id   AF-A0A947BU25-F1
#
_cell.length_a   1.000
_cell.length_b   1.000
_cell.length_c   1.000
_cell.angle_alpha   90.00
_cell.angle_beta   90.00
_cell.angle_gamma   90.00
#
_symmetry.space_group_name_H-M   'P 1'
#
loop_
_entity.id
_entity.type
_entity.pdbx_description
1 polymer ?
#
loop_
_entity_poly.entity_id
_entity_poly.type
_entity_poly.pdbx_seq_one_letter_code
_entity_poly.pdbx_strand_id
1 'polypeptide(L)'
;MKDFDVCIIGSGAGGGPVALTLAEAGYSVVVLEKGPWFSEKDFYKDELACCRRSVYTPDLRDEQHVIEDQEDDGSWSATPTLESGWDFWNGNCVGGSSNFMSG
;
A
#
# COMPACT_ATOMS: atom_id res chain seq x y z
N MET A 1 23.90 0.93 17.70
CA MET A 1 22.94 0.16 16.90
C MET A 1 21.89 -0.37 17.85
N LYS A 2 20.63 -0.40 17.46
CA LYS A 2 19.54 -0.91 18.31
C LYS A 2 19.09 -2.22 17.70
N ASP A 3 19.21 -3.30 18.46
CA ASP A 3 18.80 -4.63 18.01
C ASP A 3 17.32 -4.85 18.36
N PHE A 4 16.65 -5.65 17.53
CA PHE A 4 15.25 -6.01 17.68
C PHE A 4 15.11 -7.52 17.53
N ASP A 5 14.20 -8.11 18.31
CA ASP A 5 13.88 -9.53 18.24
C ASP A 5 13.06 -9.87 16.98
N VAL A 6 12.19 -8.94 16.55
CA VAL A 6 11.30 -9.13 15.41
C VAL A 6 11.24 -7.88 14.54
N CYS A 7 11.34 -8.07 13.22
CA CYS A 7 11.10 -7.04 12.21
C CYS A 7 9.84 -7.38 11.42
N ILE A 8 8.84 -6.50 11.49
CA ILE A 8 7.59 -6.60 10.73
C ILE A 8 7.67 -5.60 9.56
N ILE A 9 7.35 -6.08 8.37
CA ILE A 9 7.31 -5.26 7.15
C ILE A 9 5.85 -5.05 6.78
N GLY A 10 5.36 -3.81 6.95
CA GLY A 10 3.97 -3.41 6.76
C GLY A 10 3.18 -3.33 8.07
N SER A 11 2.52 -2.20 8.31
CA SER A 11 1.63 -1.99 9.46
C SER A 11 0.15 -2.12 9.12
N GLY A 12 -0.17 -2.80 8.02
CA GLY A 12 -1.54 -3.07 7.59
C GLY A 12 -2.29 -4.03 8.53
N ALA A 13 -3.49 -4.45 8.10
CA ALA A 13 -4.41 -5.26 8.92
C ALA A 13 -3.82 -6.57 9.45
N GLY A 14 -2.82 -7.15 8.77
CA GLY A 14 -2.08 -8.32 9.26
C GLY A 14 -0.93 -7.97 10.20
N GLY A 15 -0.14 -6.94 9.88
CA GLY A 15 1.08 -6.59 10.61
C GLY A 15 0.82 -5.92 11.95
N GLY A 16 -0.18 -5.04 12.02
CA GLY A 16 -0.53 -4.30 13.24
C GLY A 16 -0.88 -5.20 14.44
N PRO A 17 -1.82 -6.15 14.32
CA PRO A 17 -2.16 -7.06 15.40
C PRO A 17 -0.99 -7.94 15.84
N VAL A 18 -0.18 -8.43 14.89
CA VAL A 18 1.02 -9.22 15.19
C VAL A 18 2.05 -8.40 15.98
N ALA A 19 2.26 -7.13 15.59
CA ALA A 19 3.15 -6.23 16.31
C ALA A 19 2.70 -6.03 17.76
N LEU A 20 1.40 -5.80 17.98
CA LEU A 20 0.82 -5.66 19.31
C LEU A 20 1.05 -6.90 20.17
N THR A 21 0.67 -8.08 19.65
CA THR A 21 0.79 -9.34 20.39
C THR A 21 2.24 -9.66 20.78
N LEU A 22 3.19 -9.42 19.89
CA LEU A 22 4.61 -9.67 20.17
C LEU A 22 5.19 -8.67 21.18
N ALA A 23 4.80 -7.39 21.09
CA ALA A 23 5.21 -6.38 22.05
C ALA A 23 4.65 -6.68 23.46
N GLU A 24 3.38 -7.10 23.57
CA GLU A 24 2.77 -7.51 24.85
C GLU A 24 3.43 -8.76 25.44
N ALA A 25 3.97 -9.65 24.60
CA ALA A 25 4.76 -10.80 25.03
C ALA A 25 6.20 -10.44 25.47
N GLY A 26 6.60 -9.18 25.38
CA GLY A 26 7.89 -8.67 25.85
C GLY A 26 9.01 -8.65 24.81
N TYR A 27 8.72 -8.92 23.54
CA TYR A 27 9.70 -8.82 22.47
C TYR A 27 9.95 -7.36 22.06
N SER A 28 11.19 -7.06 21.68
CA SER A 28 11.54 -5.81 21.01
C SER A 28 11.18 -5.91 19.52
N VAL A 29 10.18 -5.15 19.10
CA VAL A 29 9.63 -5.20 17.74
C VAL A 29 9.92 -3.90 16.99
N VAL A 30 10.40 -4.02 15.75
CA VAL A 30 10.46 -2.92 14.79
C VAL A 30 9.45 -3.15 13.67
N VAL A 31 8.72 -2.10 13.30
CA VAL A 31 7.78 -2.12 12.18
C VAL A 31 8.27 -1.14 11.13
N LEU A 32 8.43 -1.62 9.89
CA LEU A 32 8.79 -0.80 8.74
C LEU A 32 7.56 -0.66 7.85
N GLU A 33 7.07 0.57 7.70
CA GLU A 33 5.96 0.91 6.82
C GLU A 33 6.45 1.90 5.76
N LYS A 34 5.99 1.73 4.52
CA LYS A 34 6.31 2.60 3.39
C LYS A 34 5.48 3.89 3.45
N GLY A 35 4.21 3.76 3.84
CA GLY A 35 3.28 4.87 3.96
C GLY A 35 3.66 5.87 5.07
N PRO A 36 3.03 7.05 5.08
CA PRO A 36 3.26 8.05 6.11
C PRO A 36 2.72 7.57 7.47
N TRP A 37 3.21 8.22 8.55
CA TRP A 37 2.71 7.97 9.89
C TRP A 37 1.34 8.61 10.10
N PHE A 38 0.27 7.83 9.89
CA PHE A 38 -1.09 8.25 10.20
C PHE A 38 -1.44 8.01 11.67
N SER A 39 -2.22 8.93 12.22
CA SER A 39 -2.78 8.88 13.56
C SER A 39 -4.30 8.80 13.50
N GLU A 40 -4.95 8.60 14.65
CA GLU A 40 -6.42 8.61 14.75
C GLU A 40 -7.06 9.87 14.15
N LYS A 41 -6.36 11.01 14.14
CA LYS A 41 -6.85 12.29 13.59
C LYS A 41 -6.86 12.32 12.06
N ASP A 42 -6.12 11.44 11.42
CA ASP A 42 -6.02 11.37 9.96
C ASP A 42 -7.12 10.46 9.38
N PHE A 43 -7.73 9.61 10.22
CA PHE A 43 -8.82 8.73 9.84
C PHE A 43 -10.19 9.36 10.11
N TYR A 44 -10.92 9.61 9.03
CA TYR A 44 -12.31 10.03 9.06
C TYR A 44 -13.21 8.88 8.61
N LYS A 45 -14.46 8.87 9.05
CA LYS A 45 -15.50 7.97 8.53
C LYS A 45 -15.99 8.42 7.16
N ASP A 46 -15.06 8.72 6.25
CA ASP A 46 -15.30 9.13 4.88
C ASP A 46 -14.83 8.02 3.94
N GLU A 47 -15.75 7.10 3.61
CA GLU A 47 -15.51 6.01 2.66
C GLU A 47 -15.11 6.54 1.26
N LEU A 48 -15.54 7.75 0.88
CA LEU A 48 -15.15 8.34 -0.39
C LEU A 48 -13.66 8.74 -0.37
N ALA A 49 -13.11 9.10 0.79
CA ALA A 49 -11.69 9.36 0.93
C ALA A 49 -10.85 8.08 0.79
N CYS A 50 -11.37 6.93 1.21
CA CYS A 50 -10.72 5.63 1.09
C CYS A 50 -10.76 5.08 -0.34
N CYS A 51 -11.91 5.21 -1.02
CA CYS A 51 -12.17 4.52 -2.29
C CYS A 51 -12.09 5.43 -3.53
N ARG A 52 -12.07 6.75 -3.37
CA ARG A 52 -12.15 7.69 -4.52
C ARG A 52 -11.16 8.85 -4.46
N ARG A 53 -10.35 8.94 -3.40
CA ARG A 53 -9.33 9.98 -3.26
C ARG A 53 -7.98 9.31 -3.06
N SER A 54 -6.93 9.96 -3.57
CA SER A 54 -5.54 9.47 -3.50
C SER A 54 -4.92 9.67 -2.11
N VAL A 55 -5.61 9.28 -1.04
CA VAL A 55 -5.15 9.44 0.35
C VAL A 55 -4.13 8.35 0.70
N TYR A 56 -4.33 7.14 0.18
CA TYR A 56 -3.49 5.97 0.44
C TYR A 56 -2.80 5.44 -0.82
N THR A 57 -3.14 6.00 -1.99
CA THR A 57 -2.60 5.68 -3.32
C THR A 57 -1.15 6.15 -3.46
N PRO A 58 -0.28 5.40 -4.16
CA PRO A 58 1.11 5.81 -4.36
C PRO A 58 1.25 6.96 -5.33
N ASP A 59 2.38 7.66 -5.24
CA ASP A 59 2.79 8.57 -6.28
C ASP A 59 3.29 7.77 -7.49
N LEU A 60 2.59 7.91 -8.62
CA LEU A 60 2.94 7.20 -9.85
C LEU A 60 4.33 7.57 -10.39
N ARG A 61 4.91 8.70 -9.98
CA ARG A 61 6.30 9.04 -10.36
C ARG A 61 7.31 8.10 -9.71
N ASP A 62 7.00 7.63 -8.51
CA ASP A 62 7.86 6.76 -7.72
C ASP A 62 7.51 5.27 -7.94
N GLU A 63 6.23 4.97 -8.21
CA GLU A 63 5.69 3.60 -8.24
C GLU A 63 4.76 3.33 -9.45
N GLN A 64 5.20 3.75 -10.63
CA GLN A 64 4.49 3.44 -11.87
C GLN A 64 4.46 1.95 -12.18
N HIS A 65 3.38 1.53 -12.82
CA HIS A 65 3.21 0.23 -13.44
C HIS A 65 3.07 0.41 -14.95
N VAL A 66 3.11 -0.69 -15.70
CA VAL A 66 2.81 -0.69 -17.13
C VAL A 66 1.47 -1.38 -17.32
N ILE A 67 0.54 -0.68 -17.97
CA ILE A 67 -0.73 -1.24 -18.43
C ILE A 67 -0.47 -1.81 -19.82
N GLU A 68 -0.79 -3.09 -20.01
CA GLU A 68 -0.72 -3.75 -21.31
C GLU A 68 -2.13 -4.03 -21.81
N ASP A 69 -2.48 -3.42 -22.94
CA ASP A 69 -3.76 -3.61 -23.62
C ASP A 69 -3.55 -4.33 -24.95
N GLN A 70 -4.48 -5.23 -25.29
CA GLN A 70 -4.46 -5.94 -26.57
C GLN A 70 -5.36 -5.21 -27.57
N GLU A 71 -4.80 -4.86 -28.72
CA GLU A 71 -5.49 -4.20 -29.82
C GLU A 71 -6.31 -5.23 -30.64
N ASP A 72 -7.28 -4.74 -31.43
CA ASP A 72 -8.15 -5.58 -32.27
C ASP A 72 -7.37 -6.43 -33.30
N ASP A 73 -6.17 -6.00 -33.69
CA ASP A 73 -5.28 -6.72 -34.61
C ASP A 73 -4.38 -7.77 -33.92
N GLY A 74 -4.52 -7.92 -32.60
CA GLY A 74 -3.76 -8.85 -31.77
C GLY A 74 -2.40 -8.33 -31.31
N SER A 75 -2.00 -7.12 -31.69
CA SER A 75 -0.82 -6.45 -31.13
C SER A 75 -1.07 -5.98 -29.70
N TRP A 76 0.01 -5.68 -28.98
CA TRP A 76 -0.04 -5.19 -27.59
C TRP A 76 0.52 -3.78 -27.51
N SER A 77 -0.18 -2.90 -26.81
CA SER A 77 0.28 -1.56 -26.46
C SER A 77 0.59 -1.50 -24.96
N ALA A 78 1.69 -0.84 -24.61
CA ALA A 78 2.19 -0.75 -23.24
C ALA A 78 2.27 0.72 -22.82
N THR A 79 1.50 1.11 -21.80
CA THR A 79 1.43 2.50 -21.34
C THR A 79 1.75 2.57 -19.85
N PRO A 80 2.75 3.37 -19.43
CA PRO A 80 3.01 3.60 -18.01
C PRO A 80 1.81 4.26 -17.33
N THR A 81 1.50 3.86 -16.09
CA THR A 81 0.37 4.44 -15.33
C THR A 81 0.53 5.94 -15.10
N LEU A 82 1.76 6.43 -15.01
CA LEU A 82 2.05 7.86 -14.95
C LEU A 82 1.54 8.63 -16.19
N GLU A 83 1.62 8.01 -17.37
CA GLU A 83 1.19 8.60 -18.64
C GLU A 83 -0.31 8.43 -18.87
N SER A 84 -0.87 7.25 -18.54
CA SER A 84 -2.31 7.00 -18.68
C SER A 84 -3.15 7.78 -17.67
N GLY A 85 -2.56 8.18 -16.55
CA GLY A 85 -3.27 8.79 -15.41
C GLY A 85 -4.19 7.81 -14.69
N TRP A 86 -4.13 6.52 -15.05
CA TRP A 86 -4.96 5.49 -14.46
C TRP A 86 -4.16 4.75 -13.38
N ASP A 87 -4.52 4.99 -12.13
CA ASP A 87 -4.06 4.19 -11.01
C ASP A 87 -5.14 3.17 -10.61
N PHE A 88 -4.80 1.89 -10.63
CA PHE A 88 -5.68 0.81 -10.16
C PHE A 88 -5.64 0.66 -8.63
N TRP A 89 -5.27 1.71 -7.90
CA TRP A 89 -4.74 1.58 -6.53
C TRP A 89 -5.57 2.35 -5.51
N ASN A 90 -6.19 1.63 -4.58
CA ASN A 90 -6.84 2.24 -3.41
C ASN A 90 -5.96 2.26 -2.15
N GLY A 91 -4.70 1.78 -2.23
CA GLY A 91 -3.82 1.77 -1.06
C GLY A 91 -2.42 1.23 -1.35
N ASN A 92 -1.49 1.54 -0.44
CA ASN A 92 -0.15 1.02 -0.40
C ASN A 92 0.04 0.14 0.84
N CYS A 93 0.51 -1.09 0.65
CA CYS A 93 0.88 -1.97 1.75
C CYS A 93 2.17 -2.70 1.40
N VAL A 94 3.07 -2.83 2.36
CA VAL A 94 4.23 -3.73 2.25
C VAL A 94 3.87 -5.06 2.92
N GLY A 95 4.26 -6.21 2.34
CA GLY A 95 4.25 -7.48 3.06
C GLY A 95 2.99 -8.37 2.99
N GLY A 96 2.04 -8.15 2.08
CA GLY A 96 0.98 -9.15 1.88
C GLY A 96 -0.03 -8.81 0.80
N SER A 97 0.19 -9.38 -0.41
CA SER A 97 -0.71 -9.73 -1.54
C SER A 97 -1.96 -8.91 -1.91
N SER A 98 -2.32 -7.85 -1.22
CA SER A 98 -3.57 -7.13 -1.42
C SER A 98 -3.29 -5.77 -2.02
N ASN A 99 -3.05 -5.76 -3.32
CA ASN A 99 -3.39 -4.58 -4.11
C ASN A 99 -4.92 -4.50 -4.08
N PHE A 100 -5.49 -3.44 -3.49
CA PHE A 100 -6.91 -3.17 -3.58
C PHE A 100 -7.23 -2.62 -4.97
N MET A 101 -7.13 -3.50 -5.99
CA MET A 101 -7.52 -3.18 -7.35
C MET A 101 -9.03 -3.31 -7.49
N SER A 102 -9.72 -2.19 -7.64
CA SER A 102 -11.06 -2.15 -8.22
C SER A 102 -10.96 -1.36 -9.51
N GLY A 103 -11.14 -2.05 -10.64
CA GLY A 103 -11.38 -1.41 -11.95
C GLY A 103 -12.83 -0.98 -12.10
#